data_AF-A0A8S3BUD8-F1
#
_entry.id   AF-A0A8S3BUD8-F1
#
_cell.length_a   1.000
_cell.length_b   1.000
_cell.length_c   1.000
_cell.angle_alpha   90.00
_cell.angle_beta   90.00
_cell.angle_gamma   90.00
#
_symmetry.space_group_name_H-M   'P 1'
#
loop_
_entity.id
_entity.type
_entity.pdbx_description
1 polymer ?
#
loop_
_entity_poly.entity_id
_entity_poly.type
_entity_poly.pdbx_seq_one_letter_code
_entity_poly.pdbx_strand_id
1 'polypeptide(L)' 'ALQAAERETKEEAGLDKNDLEHYNKFEEKISYNVSGQPKDVFYYLARLRNPAQTIQLSDEHQNMSWSNFQDACRLVKYHE' A
#
# COMPACT_ATOMS: atom_id res chain seq x y z
N ALA A 1 6.30 9.51 7.93
CA ALA A 1 5.43 8.92 6.89
C ALA A 1 6.11 7.72 6.22
N LEU A 2 7.20 7.91 5.48
CA LEU A 2 7.89 6.80 4.78
C LEU A 2 8.25 5.58 5.67
N GLN A 3 8.85 5.80 6.84
CA GLN A 3 9.19 4.70 7.77
C GLN A 3 7.96 3.90 8.21
N ALA A 4 6.80 4.56 8.36
CA ALA A 4 5.56 3.86 8.67
C ALA A 4 5.10 3.05 7.46
N ALA A 5 5.12 3.60 6.25
CA ALA A 5 4.79 2.87 5.03
C ALA A 5 5.66 1.60 4.83
N GLU A 6 6.97 1.68 5.10
CA GLU A 6 7.87 0.52 5.06
C GLU A 6 7.53 -0.54 6.11
N ARG A 7 7.21 -0.12 7.35
CA ARG A 7 6.81 -1.03 8.42
C ARG A 7 5.47 -1.69 8.12
N GLU A 8 4.44 -0.92 7.76
CA GLU A 8 3.11 -1.46 7.44
C GLU A 8 3.19 -2.39 6.22
N THR A 9 3.96 -2.06 5.18
CA THR A 9 4.14 -2.95 4.03
C THR A 9 4.74 -4.31 4.42
N LYS A 10 5.66 -4.32 5.40
CA LYS A 10 6.22 -5.56 5.93
C LYS A 10 5.21 -6.32 6.77
N GLU A 11 4.46 -5.63 7.61
CA GLU A 11 3.47 -6.25 8.51
C GLU A 11 2.26 -6.79 7.74
N GLU A 12 1.73 -6.04 6.77
CA GLU A 12 0.51 -6.36 6.03
C GLU A 12 0.73 -7.22 4.78
N ALA A 13 1.92 -7.19 4.17
CA ALA A 13 2.22 -7.91 2.92
C ALA A 13 3.50 -8.77 2.97
N GLY A 14 4.24 -8.75 4.08
CA GLY A 14 5.48 -9.54 4.22
C GLY A 14 6.66 -9.03 3.40
N LEU A 15 6.57 -7.84 2.80
CA LEU A 15 7.61 -7.28 1.92
C LEU A 15 8.51 -6.32 2.70
N ASP A 16 9.82 -6.52 2.64
CA ASP A 16 10.77 -5.60 3.26
C ASP A 16 11.45 -4.65 2.24
N LYS A 17 12.24 -3.71 2.75
CA LYS A 17 12.94 -2.70 1.94
C LYS A 17 13.89 -3.28 0.88
N ASN A 18 14.36 -4.52 1.06
CA ASN A 18 15.22 -5.20 0.10
C ASN A 18 14.40 -5.80 -1.05
N ASP A 19 13.13 -6.13 -0.82
CA ASP A 19 12.20 -6.59 -1.85
C ASP A 19 11.73 -5.44 -2.75
N LEU A 20 11.85 -4.20 -2.27
CA LEU A 20 11.32 -3.00 -2.91
C LEU A 20 12.39 -2.10 -3.49
N GLU A 21 12.07 -1.46 -4.61
CA GLU A 21 12.81 -0.36 -5.20
C GLU A 21 11.96 0.90 -5.17
N HIS A 22 12.35 1.86 -4.32
CA HIS A 22 11.61 3.10 -4.13
C HIS A 22 11.84 4.10 -5.26
N TYR A 23 10.75 4.72 -5.71
CA TYR A 23 10.78 5.89 -6.57
C TYR A 23 10.77 7.14 -5.68
N ASN A 24 11.95 7.60 -5.26
CA ASN A 24 12.14 8.70 -4.30
C ASN A 24 11.54 10.06 -4.68
N LYS A 25 10.93 10.18 -5.88
CA LYS A 25 10.32 11.41 -6.38
C LYS A 25 8.79 11.41 -6.29
N PHE A 26 8.17 10.31 -5.87
CA PHE A 26 6.73 10.20 -5.77
C PHE A 26 6.29 10.04 -4.32
N GLU A 27 5.51 11.01 -3.85
CA GLU A 27 4.79 11.01 -2.59
C GLU A 27 3.42 11.64 -2.85
N GLU A 28 2.36 10.96 -2.41
CA GLU A 28 0.99 11.47 -2.51
C GLU A 28 0.32 11.42 -1.15
N LYS A 29 -0.34 12.51 -0.76
CA LYS A 29 -1.08 12.61 0.50
C LYS A 29 -2.58 12.63 0.22
N ILE A 30 -3.31 11.69 0.82
CA ILE A 30 -4.78 11.64 0.75
C ILE A 30 -5.33 11.92 2.16
N SER A 31 -6.21 12.92 2.26
CA SER A 31 -6.90 13.31 3.49
C SER A 31 -8.39 13.02 3.39
N TYR A 32 -8.97 12.32 4.38
CA TYR A 32 -10.40 11.99 4.43
C TYR A 32 -10.85 11.75 5.88
N ASN A 33 -12.16 11.68 6.13
CA ASN A 33 -12.70 11.45 7.47
C ASN A 33 -13.07 9.98 7.66
N VAL A 34 -12.55 9.33 8.71
CA VAL A 34 -12.97 7.99 9.13
C VAL A 34 -13.79 8.11 10.39
N SER A 35 -15.06 7.74 10.35
CA SER A 35 -15.99 7.85 11.49
C SER A 35 -16.01 9.26 12.11
N GLY A 36 -15.98 10.29 11.25
CA GLY A 36 -15.98 11.70 11.67
C GLY A 36 -14.63 12.24 12.17
N GLN A 37 -13.57 11.42 12.18
CA GLN A 37 -12.22 11.85 12.56
C GLN A 37 -11.34 12.03 11.32
N PRO A 38 -10.60 13.16 11.19
CA PRO A 38 -9.72 13.38 10.05
C PRO A 38 -8.56 12.37 10.07
N LYS A 39 -8.27 11.78 8.91
CA LYS A 39 -7.18 10.84 8.68
C LYS A 39 -6.37 11.28 7.47
N ASP A 40 -5.05 11.25 7.63
CA ASP A 40 -4.07 11.48 6.57
C ASP A 40 -3.37 10.15 6.22
N VAL A 41 -3.30 9.82 4.94
CA VAL A 41 -2.55 8.67 4.43
C VAL A 41 -1.53 9.14 3.40
N PHE A 42 -0.29 8.70 3.56
CA PHE A 42 0.83 9.04 2.67
C PHE A 42 1.23 7.81 1.87
N TYR A 43 1.17 7.89 0.55
CA TYR A 43 1.57 6.86 -0.38
C TYR A 43 2.92 7.19 -1.01
N TYR A 44 3.78 6.18 -1.11
CA TYR A 44 5.05 6.22 -1.82
C TYR A 44 5.03 5.15 -2.90
N LEU A 45 5.65 5.42 -4.05
CA LEU A 45 5.71 4.44 -5.13
C LEU A 45 6.94 3.55 -4.96
N ALA A 46 6.74 2.24 -5.01
CA ALA A 46 7.81 1.26 -5.02
C ALA A 46 7.53 0.16 -6.06
N ARG A 47 8.59 -0.36 -6.67
CA ARG A 47 8.55 -1.53 -7.53
C ARG A 47 9.02 -2.75 -6.75
N LEU A 48 8.25 -3.83 -6.81
CA LEU A 48 8.70 -5.13 -6.34
C LEU A 48 9.82 -5.65 -7.25
N ARG A 49 10.98 -5.98 -6.66
CA ARG A 49 12.16 -6.42 -7.42
C ARG A 49 11.98 -7.80 -8.03
N ASN A 50 11.36 -8.71 -7.30
CA ASN A 50 11.05 -10.06 -7.75
C ASN A 50 9.53 -10.22 -7.93
N PRO A 51 9.00 -10.22 -9.17
CA PRO A 51 7.57 -10.39 -9.41
C PRO A 51 6.98 -11.71 -8.91
N ALA A 52 7.82 -12.72 -8.63
CA ALA A 52 7.40 -14.01 -8.07
C ALA A 52 7.49 -14.06 -6.53
N GLN A 53 7.79 -12.94 -5.87
CA GLN A 53 7.83 -12.88 -4.40
C GLN A 53 6.46 -13.25 -3.83
N THR A 54 6.46 -14.13 -2.82
CA THR A 54 5.24 -14.52 -2.13
C THR A 54 4.82 -13.41 -1.18
N ILE A 55 3.52 -13.10 -1.19
CA ILE A 55 2.92 -12.11 -0.31
C ILE A 55 2.28 -12.82 0.87
N GLN A 56 2.53 -12.33 2.07
CA GLN A 56 1.96 -12.86 3.30
C GLN A 56 1.10 -11.78 3.94
N LEU A 57 -0.20 -12.02 3.99
CA LEU A 57 -1.15 -11.10 4.59
C LEU A 57 -1.15 -11.26 6.12
N SER A 58 -1.23 -10.14 6.83
CA SER A 58 -1.58 -10.16 8.26
C SER A 58 -3.08 -10.47 8.44
N ASP A 59 -3.48 -10.69 9.69
CA ASP A 59 -4.89 -10.92 10.05
C ASP A 59 -5.80 -9.71 9.75
N GLU A 60 -5.23 -8.53 9.46
CA GLU A 60 -5.99 -7.34 9.04
C GLU A 60 -6.52 -7.46 7.60
N HIS A 61 -5.96 -8.38 6.79
CA HIS A 61 -6.27 -8.54 5.38
C HIS A 61 -6.62 -10.00 5.03
N GLN A 62 -7.73 -10.20 4.33
CA GLN A 62 -8.20 -11.54 3.96
C GLN A 62 -7.88 -11.95 2.51
N ASN A 63 -7.53 -10.99 1.65
CA ASN A 63 -7.30 -11.25 0.23
C ASN A 63 -6.42 -10.17 -0.42
N MET A 64 -5.79 -10.50 -1.55
CA MET A 64 -5.05 -9.56 -2.38
C MET A 64 -5.29 -9.80 -3.88
N SER A 65 -5.01 -8.80 -4.70
CA SER A 65 -4.94 -8.96 -6.16
C SER A 65 -3.88 -8.04 -6.77
N TRP A 66 -3.05 -8.61 -7.64
CA TRP A 66 -2.25 -7.81 -8.57
C TRP A 66 -3.15 -7.34 -9.71
N SER A 67 -3.22 -6.03 -9.91
CA SER A 67 -4.17 -5.42 -10.86
C SER A 67 -3.48 -4.37 -11.72
N ASN A 68 -3.89 -4.25 -12.99
CA ASN A 68 -3.50 -3.10 -13.80
C ASN A 68 -4.20 -1.83 -13.28
N PHE A 69 -3.81 -0.66 -13.80
CA PHE A 69 -4.33 0.63 -13.36
C PHE A 69 -5.87 0.72 -13.40
N GLN A 70 -6.49 0.32 -14.51
CA GLN A 70 -7.94 0.42 -14.67
C GLN A 70 -8.69 -0.52 -13.73
N ASP A 71 -8.16 -1.72 -13.50
CA ASP A 71 -8.76 -2.71 -12.59
C ASP A 71 -8.61 -2.28 -11.14
N ALA A 72 -7.44 -1.77 -10.76
CA ALA A 72 -7.18 -1.23 -9.42
C ALA A 72 -8.13 -0.08 -9.09
N CYS A 73 -8.33 0.88 -10.00
CA CYS A 73 -9.28 1.98 -9.81
C CYS A 73 -10.74 1.51 -9.65
N ARG A 74 -11.11 0.37 -10.26
CA ARG A 74 -12.46 -0.21 -10.10
C ARG A 74 -12.64 -0.95 -8.78
N LEU A 75 -11.58 -1.55 -8.25
CA LEU A 75 -11.57 -2.28 -6.98
C LEU A 75 -11.53 -1.34 -5.77
N VAL A 76 -10.70 -0.30 -5.85
CA VAL A 76 -10.54 0.69 -4.76
C VAL A 76 -11.75 1.61 -4.76
N LYS A 77 -12.73 1.28 -3.93
CA LYS A 77 -13.92 2.09 -3.69
C LYS A 77 -13.87 2.62 -2.27
N TYR A 78 -13.83 3.93 -2.13
CA TYR A 78 -14.06 4.56 -0.85
C TYR A 78 -15.58 4.70 -0.65
N HIS A 79 -16.11 4.06 0.38
CA HIS A 79 -17.46 4.31 0.87
C HIS A 79 -17.31 5.08 2.19
N GLU A 80 -17.88 6.29 2.25
CA GLU A 80 -17.94 7.13 3.45
C GLU A 80 -18.73 6.49 4.59
#